data_AF-A0A3M1EWA6-F1
#
_entry.id   AF-A0A3M1EWA6-F1
#
_cell.length_a   1.000
_cell.length_b   1.000
_cell.length_c   1.000
_cell.angle_alpha   90.00
_cell.angle_beta   90.00
_cell.angle_gamma   90.00
#
_symmetry.space_group_name_H-M   'P 1'
#
loop_
_entity.id
_entity.type
_entity.pdbx_description
1 polymer ?
#
loop_
_entity_poly.entity_id
_entity_poly.type
_entity_poly.pdbx_seq_one_letter_code
_entity_poly.pdbx_strand_id
1 'polypeptide(L)'
;MVPFAIRGTTRRRARRSAGGDRGAHDPLTCATRGFMIAAIPERGSPGARRLPAGSPGKQRSTREDVMGVFEKFFGFSVFKPITAHTRKVHACVELLRPITQALLNEQYEELEKLHNLMSKTEYEADRIKDEFRATISKVYLLSIGKNELKQFIRMQDHIADSAEDFAVVALLRKTRIPDELKEDFLAFVDQVIRVSEHLLNVAEELALVAEAAFVGEEAERVLETIDRIGYEEWQADRLQRKFARHAYNIEAQLDPVTLMFIDKYCRTLSAVANDAERAAKYLRDIIK
;
A
#
# COMPACT_ATOMS: atom_id res chain seq x y z
N MET A 1 -64.30 -16.21 2.07
CA MET A 1 -65.38 -15.76 1.17
C MET A 1 -64.73 -15.03 -0.01
N VAL A 2 -64.37 -15.81 -1.05
CA VAL A 2 -64.32 -15.61 -2.53
C VAL A 2 -64.35 -14.14 -3.08
N PRO A 3 -63.71 -13.80 -4.23
CA PRO A 3 -62.30 -14.01 -4.69
C PRO A 3 -61.77 -12.85 -5.59
N PHE A 4 -60.52 -12.91 -6.10
CA PHE A 4 -60.25 -12.47 -7.48
C PHE A 4 -59.06 -13.20 -8.12
N ALA A 5 -59.13 -13.34 -9.45
CA ALA A 5 -58.66 -14.48 -10.22
C ALA A 5 -57.32 -14.31 -10.94
N ILE A 6 -56.74 -15.47 -11.26
CA ILE A 6 -55.55 -15.74 -12.08
C ILE A 6 -55.86 -15.53 -13.57
N ARG A 7 -54.91 -14.96 -14.34
CA ARG A 7 -54.67 -15.34 -15.75
C ARG A 7 -53.19 -15.29 -16.08
N GLY A 8 -52.64 -16.46 -16.42
CA GLY A 8 -51.40 -16.59 -17.17
C GLY A 8 -51.66 -16.74 -18.66
N THR A 9 -50.66 -16.44 -19.48
CA THR A 9 -50.56 -16.92 -20.87
C THR A 9 -49.10 -17.20 -21.23
N THR A 10 -48.83 -18.48 -21.43
CA THR A 10 -47.64 -19.06 -22.07
C THR A 10 -47.67 -18.91 -23.60
N ARG A 11 -46.51 -18.75 -24.26
CA ARG A 11 -46.28 -19.25 -25.62
C ARG A 11 -44.86 -19.79 -25.82
N ARG A 12 -44.82 -21.00 -26.39
CA ARG A 12 -43.71 -21.88 -26.83
C ARG A 12 -43.12 -21.40 -28.17
N ARG A 13 -41.80 -21.45 -28.48
CA ARG A 13 -40.86 -22.57 -28.80
C ARG A 13 -40.59 -22.73 -30.32
N ALA A 14 -39.32 -22.69 -30.75
CA ALA A 14 -38.65 -23.45 -31.84
C ALA A 14 -37.17 -22.96 -31.91
N ARG A 15 -36.05 -23.69 -31.74
CA ARG A 15 -35.43 -24.95 -32.24
C ARG A 15 -34.86 -24.91 -33.68
N ARG A 16 -33.52 -25.04 -33.80
CA ARG A 16 -32.65 -25.88 -34.72
C ARG A 16 -31.19 -25.33 -34.63
N SER A 17 -30.13 -26.05 -34.20
CA SER A 17 -29.30 -27.15 -34.83
C SER A 17 -28.78 -26.80 -36.23
N ALA A 18 -27.56 -27.02 -36.73
CA ALA A 18 -26.30 -27.73 -36.42
C ALA A 18 -25.20 -27.05 -37.31
N GLY A 19 -23.90 -27.31 -37.36
CA GLY A 19 -22.98 -28.34 -36.87
C GLY A 19 -21.62 -28.20 -37.61
N GLY A 20 -20.64 -29.07 -37.27
CA GLY A 20 -19.39 -29.37 -38.02
C GLY A 20 -18.28 -28.30 -37.96
N ASP A 21 -16.98 -28.60 -37.97
CA ASP A 21 -16.26 -29.85 -38.25
C ASP A 21 -14.74 -29.68 -37.95
N ARG A 22 -14.11 -30.81 -37.58
CA ARG A 22 -12.70 -31.25 -37.71
C ARG A 22 -11.49 -30.28 -37.69
N GLY A 23 -10.46 -30.68 -36.95
CA GLY A 23 -9.06 -30.36 -37.30
C GLY A 23 -8.03 -30.60 -36.19
N ALA A 24 -7.55 -31.83 -36.07
CA ALA A 24 -6.28 -32.13 -35.41
C ALA A 24 -5.11 -31.61 -36.26
N HIS A 25 -4.08 -31.03 -35.65
CA HIS A 25 -2.66 -31.33 -35.88
C HIS A 25 -1.76 -30.48 -34.97
N ASP A 26 -0.84 -31.19 -34.33
CA ASP A 26 0.19 -30.78 -33.38
C ASP A 26 1.49 -30.37 -34.15
N PRO A 27 2.65 -30.14 -33.51
CA PRO A 27 3.20 -28.83 -33.15
C PRO A 27 4.45 -28.41 -33.97
N LEU A 28 4.73 -27.10 -34.06
CA LEU A 28 5.98 -26.58 -34.63
C LEU A 28 6.97 -26.17 -33.52
N THR A 29 7.83 -27.14 -33.20
CA THR A 29 9.29 -27.04 -33.09
C THR A 29 9.92 -25.67 -32.78
N CYS A 30 10.43 -25.58 -31.54
CA CYS A 30 11.46 -24.66 -31.08
C CYS A 30 12.82 -25.00 -31.72
N ALA A 31 13.44 -24.03 -32.39
CA ALA A 31 14.74 -24.14 -33.04
C ALA A 31 15.82 -23.36 -32.26
N THR A 32 16.76 -24.14 -31.72
CA THR A 32 18.23 -23.96 -31.78
C THR A 32 18.89 -22.59 -31.58
N ARG A 33 19.76 -22.54 -30.55
CA ARG A 33 21.16 -22.06 -30.52
C ARG A 33 21.77 -22.57 -29.20
N GLY A 34 22.77 -23.45 -29.13
CA GLY A 34 24.15 -23.32 -29.64
C GLY A 34 24.95 -22.43 -28.67
N PHE A 35 26.08 -22.78 -28.05
CA PHE A 35 27.13 -23.76 -28.34
C PHE A 35 28.11 -23.85 -27.14
N MET A 36 28.75 -25.03 -27.00
CA MET A 36 30.07 -25.37 -26.42
C MET A 36 30.64 -24.65 -25.17
N ILE A 37 30.88 -25.46 -24.13
CA ILE A 37 31.94 -25.27 -23.14
C ILE A 37 33.08 -26.23 -23.50
N ALA A 38 34.31 -25.72 -23.60
CA ALA A 38 35.51 -26.51 -23.81
C ALA A 38 36.60 -26.20 -22.77
N ALA A 39 37.19 -27.31 -22.29
CA ALA A 39 38.58 -27.52 -21.91
C ALA A 39 39.16 -26.92 -20.61
N ILE A 40 39.43 -27.85 -19.70
CA ILE A 40 40.42 -27.85 -18.61
C ILE A 40 41.84 -27.91 -19.21
N PRO A 41 42.88 -27.37 -18.53
CA PRO A 41 44.18 -28.01 -18.57
C PRO A 41 44.82 -28.27 -17.19
N GLU A 42 45.75 -29.22 -17.23
CA GLU A 42 46.38 -29.94 -16.13
C GLU A 42 47.53 -29.22 -15.39
N ARG A 43 47.96 -29.93 -14.33
CA ARG A 43 49.01 -29.66 -13.33
C ARG A 43 50.41 -29.40 -13.91
N GLY A 44 51.14 -28.55 -13.20
CA GLY A 44 52.60 -28.49 -13.21
C GLY A 44 53.15 -28.00 -11.87
N SER A 45 54.04 -28.78 -11.28
CA SER A 45 55.06 -28.42 -10.26
C SER A 45 56.43 -28.75 -10.89
N PRO A 46 57.60 -28.20 -10.47
CA PRO A 46 57.93 -27.72 -9.11
C PRO A 46 58.78 -26.43 -9.05
N GLY A 47 58.90 -25.83 -7.86
CA GLY A 47 59.88 -24.76 -7.62
C GLY A 47 59.78 -24.14 -6.24
N ALA A 48 60.65 -24.59 -5.33
CA ALA A 48 60.75 -24.13 -3.96
C ALA A 48 60.86 -22.59 -3.84
N ARG A 49 60.01 -21.99 -2.99
CA ARG A 49 60.27 -20.65 -2.46
C ARG A 49 59.83 -20.58 -1.00
N ARG A 50 60.75 -20.05 -0.19
CA ARG A 50 60.81 -20.08 1.28
C ARG A 50 59.59 -19.43 1.95
N LEU A 51 59.16 -20.02 3.06
CA LEU A 51 58.31 -19.38 4.07
C LEU A 51 59.11 -18.27 4.78
N PRO A 52 58.60 -17.04 4.93
CA PRO A 52 59.04 -16.16 6.00
C PRO A 52 58.19 -16.40 7.25
N ALA A 53 58.88 -16.37 8.38
CA ALA A 53 58.39 -16.61 9.72
C ALA A 53 57.22 -15.69 10.13
N GLY A 54 56.28 -16.28 10.89
CA GLY A 54 55.28 -15.53 11.61
C GLY A 54 55.91 -14.62 12.67
N SER A 55 55.48 -13.37 12.68
CA SER A 55 55.56 -12.48 13.84
C SER A 55 54.14 -12.32 14.38
N PRO A 56 53.90 -12.30 15.71
CA PRO A 56 52.56 -12.13 16.25
C PRO A 56 52.13 -10.68 16.04
N GLY A 57 51.41 -10.45 14.94
CA GLY A 57 50.73 -9.20 14.66
C GLY A 57 49.63 -9.00 15.70
N LYS A 58 49.95 -8.21 16.72
CA LYS A 58 49.00 -7.66 17.69
C LYS A 58 47.88 -6.97 16.90
N GLN A 59 46.71 -7.61 16.77
CA GLN A 59 45.51 -6.99 16.21
C GLN A 59 45.12 -5.83 17.12
N ARG A 60 45.71 -4.65 16.87
CA ARG A 60 45.17 -3.38 17.34
C ARG A 60 43.96 -3.12 16.47
N SER A 61 42.78 -3.45 17.00
CA SER A 61 41.51 -2.84 16.58
C SER A 61 41.76 -1.33 16.41
N THR A 62 41.61 -0.85 15.18
CA THR A 62 41.80 0.56 14.87
C THR A 62 40.64 1.34 15.49
N ARG A 63 40.87 2.59 15.88
CA ARG A 63 39.82 3.49 16.38
C ARG A 63 38.62 3.57 15.41
N GLU A 64 38.86 3.36 14.11
CA GLU A 64 37.84 3.27 13.05
C GLU A 64 36.94 2.05 13.18
N ASP A 65 37.48 0.86 13.50
CA ASP A 65 36.68 -0.35 13.74
C ASP A 65 35.77 -0.17 14.97
N VAL A 66 36.25 0.51 16.01
CA VAL A 66 35.44 0.80 17.20
C VAL A 66 34.37 1.84 16.89
N MET A 67 34.68 2.90 16.11
CA MET A 67 33.68 3.89 15.68
C MET A 67 32.61 3.28 14.78
N GLY A 68 32.96 2.39 13.85
CA GLY A 68 31.97 1.68 13.00
C GLY A 68 31.10 0.67 13.77
N VAL A 69 31.57 0.21 14.93
CA VAL A 69 30.74 -0.55 15.88
C VAL A 69 29.84 0.39 16.68
N PHE A 70 30.34 1.52 17.20
CA PHE A 70 29.54 2.50 17.93
C PHE A 70 28.47 3.19 17.06
N GLU A 71 28.72 3.45 15.76
CA GLU A 71 27.70 3.94 14.82
C GLU A 71 26.56 2.93 14.62
N LYS A 72 26.85 1.63 14.63
CA LYS A 72 25.82 0.57 14.65
C LYS A 72 25.01 0.53 15.95
N PHE A 73 25.52 1.11 17.03
CA PHE A 73 24.87 1.17 18.34
C PHE A 73 24.19 2.53 18.65
N PHE A 74 24.62 3.64 18.04
CA PHE A 74 24.15 4.99 18.38
C PHE A 74 23.80 5.90 17.18
N GLY A 75 23.80 5.41 15.93
CA GLY A 75 23.59 6.24 14.73
C GLY A 75 22.38 5.89 13.85
N PHE A 76 21.65 4.80 14.13
CA PHE A 76 20.50 4.41 13.30
C PHE A 76 19.25 5.18 13.73
N SER A 77 18.88 6.21 12.96
CA SER A 77 17.56 6.84 13.10
C SER A 77 16.49 5.89 12.56
N VAL A 78 15.71 5.29 13.47
CA VAL A 78 14.54 4.44 13.12
C VAL A 78 13.46 5.24 12.39
N PHE A 79 13.45 6.56 12.54
CA PHE A 79 12.43 7.44 11.99
C PHE A 79 12.62 7.72 10.50
N LYS A 80 13.87 7.67 9.99
CA LYS A 80 14.13 7.85 8.55
C LYS A 80 13.48 6.73 7.70
N PRO A 81 13.69 5.43 7.99
CA PRO A 81 12.99 4.35 7.31
C PRO A 81 11.47 4.40 7.49
N ILE A 82 10.98 4.75 8.69
CA ILE A 82 9.55 4.91 8.96
C ILE A 82 8.95 5.98 8.04
N THR A 83 9.59 7.14 7.96
CA THR A 83 9.16 8.24 7.09
C THR A 83 9.20 7.85 5.62
N ALA A 84 10.23 7.10 5.20
CA ALA A 84 10.32 6.58 3.84
C ALA A 84 9.15 5.64 3.51
N HIS A 85 8.78 4.76 4.44
CA HIS A 85 7.61 3.90 4.30
C HIS A 85 6.32 4.72 4.25
N THR A 86 6.11 5.65 5.19
CA THR A 86 4.93 6.53 5.23
C THR A 86 4.76 7.32 3.94
N ARG A 87 5.86 7.84 3.36
CA ARG A 87 5.83 8.54 2.07
C ARG A 87 5.38 7.63 0.93
N LYS A 88 5.84 6.38 0.91
CA LYS A 88 5.43 5.42 -0.12
C LYS A 88 3.97 4.99 0.04
N VAL A 89 3.53 4.76 1.29
CA VAL A 89 2.11 4.53 1.63
C VAL A 89 1.24 5.70 1.18
N HIS A 90 1.65 6.94 1.46
CA HIS A 90 0.93 8.12 1.00
C HIS A 90 0.84 8.20 -0.52
N ALA A 91 1.91 7.83 -1.24
CA ALA A 91 1.89 7.75 -2.70
C ALA A 91 0.85 6.75 -3.23
N CYS A 92 0.56 5.64 -2.52
CA CYS A 92 -0.59 4.78 -2.84
C CYS A 92 -1.90 5.55 -2.66
N VAL A 93 -2.07 6.25 -1.54
CA VAL A 93 -3.29 7.02 -1.24
C VAL A 93 -3.51 8.16 -2.25
N GLU A 94 -2.45 8.83 -2.73
CA GLU A 94 -2.56 9.87 -3.76
C GLU A 94 -3.15 9.34 -5.08
N LEU A 95 -2.96 8.05 -5.39
CA LEU A 95 -3.55 7.42 -6.58
C LEU A 95 -5.08 7.25 -6.49
N LEU A 96 -5.69 7.37 -5.31
CA LEU A 96 -7.14 7.31 -5.16
C LEU A 96 -7.84 8.41 -6.00
N ARG A 97 -7.25 9.60 -6.09
CA ARG A 97 -7.81 10.71 -6.88
C ARG A 97 -7.86 10.41 -8.38
N PRO A 98 -6.74 10.09 -9.07
CA PRO A 98 -6.80 9.75 -10.49
C PRO A 98 -7.61 8.48 -10.78
N ILE A 99 -7.58 7.47 -9.91
CA ILE A 99 -8.43 6.26 -10.05
C ILE A 99 -9.91 6.65 -10.01
N THR A 100 -10.30 7.46 -9.04
CA THR A 100 -11.68 7.96 -8.93
C THR A 100 -12.06 8.78 -10.17
N GLN A 101 -11.17 9.64 -10.65
CA GLN A 101 -11.43 10.45 -11.84
C GLN A 101 -11.62 9.60 -13.10
N ALA A 102 -10.79 8.57 -13.29
CA ALA A 102 -10.91 7.64 -14.40
C ALA A 102 -12.22 6.85 -14.32
N LEU A 103 -12.62 6.40 -13.12
CA LEU A 103 -13.91 5.75 -12.87
C LEU A 103 -15.09 6.68 -13.23
N LEU A 104 -15.08 7.91 -12.75
CA LEU A 104 -16.15 8.89 -12.98
C LEU A 104 -16.29 9.34 -14.44
N ASN A 105 -15.18 9.31 -15.18
CA ASN A 105 -15.12 9.64 -16.60
C ASN A 105 -15.27 8.41 -17.51
N GLU A 106 -15.50 7.22 -16.94
CA GLU A 106 -15.65 5.97 -17.67
C GLU A 106 -14.42 5.61 -18.53
N GLN A 107 -13.22 6.04 -18.10
CA GLN A 107 -11.93 5.82 -18.77
C GLN A 107 -11.29 4.49 -18.31
N TYR A 108 -11.90 3.36 -18.70
CA TYR A 108 -11.56 2.04 -18.14
C TYR A 108 -10.13 1.56 -18.46
N GLU A 109 -9.61 1.87 -19.64
CA GLU A 109 -8.22 1.55 -20.00
C GLU A 109 -7.23 2.34 -19.15
N GLU A 110 -7.56 3.56 -18.77
CA GLU A 110 -6.73 4.36 -17.87
C GLU A 110 -6.85 3.86 -16.42
N LEU A 111 -8.06 3.48 -16.01
CA LEU A 111 -8.30 2.85 -14.71
C LEU A 111 -7.45 1.58 -14.52
N GLU A 112 -7.33 0.74 -15.55
CA GLU A 112 -6.47 -0.45 -15.52
C GLU A 112 -4.98 -0.09 -15.36
N LYS A 113 -4.49 0.94 -16.07
CA LYS A 113 -3.10 1.42 -15.90
C LYS A 113 -2.86 1.96 -14.49
N LEU A 114 -3.79 2.74 -13.95
CA LEU A 114 -3.70 3.31 -12.62
C LEU A 114 -3.75 2.23 -11.53
N HIS A 115 -4.57 1.20 -11.71
CA HIS A 115 -4.55 0.01 -10.84
C HIS A 115 -3.19 -0.68 -10.87
N ASN A 116 -2.60 -0.90 -12.05
CA ASN A 116 -1.27 -1.52 -12.15
C ASN A 116 -0.18 -0.64 -11.49
N LEU A 117 -0.32 0.69 -11.57
CA LEU A 117 0.55 1.63 -10.86
C LEU A 117 0.34 1.54 -9.35
N MET A 118 -0.89 1.39 -8.86
CA MET A 118 -1.21 1.17 -7.45
C MET A 118 -0.51 -0.08 -6.92
N SER A 119 -0.73 -1.25 -7.54
CA SER A 119 -0.09 -2.50 -7.08
C SER A 119 1.43 -2.44 -7.13
N LYS A 120 2.02 -1.74 -8.10
CA LYS A 120 3.47 -1.51 -8.11
C LYS A 120 3.93 -0.62 -6.94
N THR A 121 3.16 0.42 -6.62
CA THR A 121 3.50 1.36 -5.55
C THR A 121 3.36 0.71 -4.17
N GLU A 122 2.32 -0.11 -3.98
CA GLU A 122 2.13 -0.95 -2.79
C GLU A 122 3.29 -1.93 -2.63
N TYR A 123 3.68 -2.64 -3.69
CA TYR A 123 4.82 -3.56 -3.64
C TYR A 123 6.14 -2.85 -3.25
N GLU A 124 6.32 -1.61 -3.71
CA GLU A 124 7.46 -0.79 -3.27
C GLU A 124 7.38 -0.41 -1.77
N ALA A 125 6.17 -0.20 -1.22
CA ALA A 125 5.96 0.03 0.22
C ALA A 125 6.27 -1.23 1.03
N ASP A 126 5.74 -2.38 0.62
CA ASP A 126 5.97 -3.69 1.24
C ASP A 126 7.48 -4.01 1.34
N ARG A 127 8.23 -3.73 0.28
CA ARG A 127 9.70 -3.87 0.29
C ARG A 127 10.37 -2.99 1.35
N ILE A 128 9.96 -1.73 1.50
CA ILE A 128 10.49 -0.84 2.55
C ILE A 128 10.15 -1.39 3.94
N LYS A 129 8.93 -1.89 4.14
CA LYS A 129 8.48 -2.55 5.38
C LYS A 129 9.34 -3.77 5.71
N ASP A 130 9.63 -4.62 4.74
CA ASP A 130 10.43 -5.82 4.95
C ASP A 130 11.90 -5.50 5.22
N GLU A 131 12.48 -4.53 4.51
CA GLU A 131 13.82 -4.01 4.78
C GLU A 131 13.90 -3.41 6.21
N PHE A 132 12.86 -2.68 6.63
CA PHE A 132 12.75 -2.16 7.99
C PHE A 132 12.71 -3.28 9.04
N ARG A 133 11.84 -4.27 8.86
CA ARG A 133 11.70 -5.42 9.78
C ARG A 133 13.02 -6.20 9.89
N ALA A 134 13.70 -6.44 8.77
CA ALA A 134 15.00 -7.08 8.73
C ALA A 134 16.06 -6.26 9.47
N THR A 135 16.04 -4.94 9.34
CA THR A 135 16.96 -4.03 10.02
C THR A 135 16.72 -4.01 11.53
N ILE A 136 15.49 -3.73 11.97
CA ILE A 136 15.11 -3.66 13.40
C ILE A 136 15.34 -4.97 14.14
N SER A 137 15.25 -6.12 13.44
CA SER A 137 15.57 -7.41 14.06
C SER A 137 17.00 -7.49 14.59
N LYS A 138 17.95 -6.83 13.91
CA LYS A 138 19.40 -6.88 14.19
C LYS A 138 19.88 -5.80 15.16
N VAL A 139 19.11 -4.73 15.38
CA VAL A 139 19.48 -3.63 16.28
C VAL A 139 19.30 -4.08 17.74
N TYR A 140 20.27 -3.88 18.63
CA TYR A 140 20.16 -4.35 20.02
C TYR A 140 19.62 -3.31 21.00
N LEU A 141 19.91 -2.02 20.79
CA LEU A 141 19.51 -0.92 21.66
C LEU A 141 18.69 0.10 20.87
N LEU A 142 17.49 0.42 21.34
CA LEU A 142 16.58 1.40 20.77
C LEU A 142 15.85 2.15 21.89
N SER A 143 15.57 3.43 21.69
CA SER A 143 14.79 4.24 22.64
C SER A 143 13.31 3.85 22.67
N ILE A 144 12.80 3.26 21.58
CA ILE A 144 11.45 2.72 21.45
C ILE A 144 11.57 1.20 21.27
N GLY A 145 10.67 0.44 21.90
CA GLY A 145 10.68 -1.00 21.79
C GLY A 145 10.45 -1.50 20.35
N LYS A 146 11.08 -2.64 20.01
CA LYS A 146 11.01 -3.21 18.65
C LYS A 146 9.60 -3.60 18.23
N ASN A 147 8.80 -4.06 19.19
CA ASN A 147 7.44 -4.52 18.91
C ASN A 147 6.56 -3.33 18.54
N GLU A 148 6.78 -2.21 19.22
CA GLU A 148 6.09 -0.96 19.00
C GLU A 148 6.38 -0.42 17.60
N LEU A 149 7.65 -0.37 17.22
CA LEU A 149 8.06 0.05 15.87
C LEU A 149 7.49 -0.86 14.77
N LYS A 150 7.50 -2.19 14.98
CA LYS A 150 6.90 -3.15 14.03
C LYS A 150 5.39 -2.98 13.93
N GLN A 151 4.73 -2.72 15.05
CA GLN A 151 3.30 -2.50 15.10
C GLN A 151 2.90 -1.20 14.40
N PHE A 152 3.68 -0.12 14.58
CA PHE A 152 3.45 1.13 13.86
C PHE A 152 3.59 0.97 12.35
N ILE A 153 4.66 0.31 11.89
CA ILE A 153 4.84 0.00 10.45
C ILE A 153 3.69 -0.86 9.90
N ARG A 154 3.22 -1.86 10.67
CA ARG A 154 2.05 -2.67 10.27
C ARG A 154 0.78 -1.82 10.14
N MET A 155 0.59 -0.81 10.98
CA MET A 155 -0.57 0.08 10.84
C MET A 155 -0.46 0.95 9.59
N GLN A 156 0.73 1.42 9.23
CA GLN A 156 0.94 2.16 7.98
C GLN A 156 0.67 1.29 6.74
N ASP A 157 1.10 0.03 6.79
CA ASP A 157 0.87 -0.97 5.74
C ASP A 157 -0.63 -1.13 5.41
N HIS A 158 -1.47 -1.23 6.44
CA HIS A 158 -2.92 -1.34 6.28
C HIS A 158 -3.57 -0.14 5.56
N ILE A 159 -2.94 1.04 5.56
CA ILE A 159 -3.39 2.20 4.80
C ILE A 159 -3.19 1.96 3.30
N ALA A 160 -2.03 1.44 2.91
CA ALA A 160 -1.75 1.08 1.52
C ALA A 160 -2.62 -0.08 1.05
N ASP A 161 -2.79 -1.13 1.89
CA ASP A 161 -3.70 -2.25 1.62
C ASP A 161 -5.12 -1.74 1.32
N SER A 162 -5.64 -0.83 2.15
CA SER A 162 -6.98 -0.26 1.99
C SER A 162 -7.13 0.59 0.72
N ALA A 163 -6.05 1.27 0.31
CA ALA A 163 -6.03 2.04 -0.93
C ALA A 163 -6.02 1.12 -2.16
N GLU A 164 -5.27 0.02 -2.12
CA GLU A 164 -5.30 -1.02 -3.15
C GLU A 164 -6.68 -1.69 -3.23
N ASP A 165 -7.29 -2.02 -2.08
CA ASP A 165 -8.64 -2.58 -2.03
C ASP A 165 -9.66 -1.68 -2.75
N PHE A 166 -9.56 -0.35 -2.59
CA PHE A 166 -10.39 0.58 -3.36
C PHE A 166 -10.12 0.48 -4.87
N ALA A 167 -8.86 0.45 -5.29
CA ALA A 167 -8.48 0.32 -6.70
C ALA A 167 -9.03 -0.97 -7.32
N VAL A 168 -8.93 -2.09 -6.59
CA VAL A 168 -9.49 -3.39 -6.98
C VAL A 168 -11.00 -3.28 -7.15
N VAL A 169 -11.72 -2.75 -6.16
CA VAL A 169 -13.19 -2.58 -6.24
C VAL A 169 -13.59 -1.67 -7.39
N ALA A 170 -12.84 -0.60 -7.66
CA ALA A 170 -13.06 0.30 -8.80
C ALA A 170 -12.90 -0.43 -10.14
N LEU A 171 -11.88 -1.30 -10.27
CA LEU A 171 -11.62 -2.05 -11.49
C LEU A 171 -12.60 -3.21 -11.73
N LEU A 172 -13.05 -3.88 -10.66
CA LEU A 172 -13.87 -5.10 -10.74
C LEU A 172 -15.17 -4.91 -11.52
N ARG A 173 -15.73 -3.71 -11.51
CA ARG A 173 -16.95 -3.37 -12.25
C ARG A 173 -16.87 -1.96 -12.79
N LYS A 174 -17.29 -1.83 -14.04
CA LYS A 174 -17.57 -0.56 -14.73
C LYS A 174 -18.82 0.12 -14.12
N THR A 175 -18.76 0.47 -12.84
CA THR A 175 -19.87 1.07 -12.10
C THR A 175 -20.03 2.51 -12.54
N ARG A 176 -21.20 2.83 -13.09
CA ARG A 176 -21.52 4.19 -13.50
C ARG A 176 -22.09 4.97 -12.32
N ILE A 177 -21.38 6.01 -11.88
CA ILE A 177 -21.84 6.89 -10.82
C ILE A 177 -22.64 8.05 -11.44
N PRO A 178 -23.91 8.29 -11.02
CA PRO A 178 -24.70 9.42 -11.48
C PRO A 178 -23.98 10.76 -11.29
N ASP A 179 -24.19 11.70 -12.22
CA ASP A 179 -23.51 13.00 -12.21
C ASP A 179 -23.74 13.79 -10.91
N GLU A 180 -24.94 13.69 -10.34
CA GLU A 180 -25.30 14.34 -9.07
C GLU A 180 -24.52 13.83 -7.86
N LEU A 181 -23.94 12.62 -7.92
CA LEU A 181 -23.12 12.06 -6.84
C LEU A 181 -21.62 12.36 -6.99
N LYS A 182 -21.16 12.85 -8.16
CA LYS A 182 -19.73 12.96 -8.48
C LYS A 182 -18.99 13.93 -7.56
N GLU A 183 -19.57 15.10 -7.30
CA GLU A 183 -18.95 16.11 -6.43
C GLU A 183 -18.81 15.62 -4.99
N ASP A 184 -19.86 14.98 -4.45
CA ASP A 184 -19.84 14.41 -3.11
C ASP A 184 -18.79 13.30 -2.99
N PHE A 185 -18.67 12.46 -4.03
CA PHE A 185 -17.68 11.38 -4.04
C PHE A 185 -16.25 11.91 -4.10
N LEU A 186 -15.96 12.88 -4.97
CA LEU A 186 -14.65 13.51 -5.08
C LEU A 186 -14.26 14.25 -3.80
N ALA A 187 -15.20 14.96 -3.17
CA ALA A 187 -14.96 15.63 -1.89
C ALA A 187 -14.60 14.63 -0.79
N PHE A 188 -15.29 13.49 -0.74
CA PHE A 188 -14.97 12.41 0.20
C PHE A 188 -13.56 11.84 -0.05
N VAL A 189 -13.22 11.51 -1.31
CA VAL A 189 -11.89 11.01 -1.68
C VAL A 189 -10.79 12.01 -1.31
N ASP A 190 -10.97 13.29 -1.62
CA ASP A 190 -9.98 14.33 -1.27
C ASP A 190 -9.74 14.41 0.22
N GLN A 191 -10.80 14.30 1.02
CA GLN A 191 -10.68 14.34 2.46
C GLN A 191 -9.93 13.12 3.00
N VAL A 192 -10.17 11.92 2.46
CA VAL A 192 -9.40 10.71 2.81
C VAL A 192 -7.91 10.89 2.50
N ILE A 193 -7.57 11.48 1.35
CA ILE A 193 -6.18 11.78 0.98
C ILE A 193 -5.53 12.73 1.99
N ARG A 194 -6.24 13.78 2.42
CA ARG A 194 -5.76 14.74 3.43
C ARG A 194 -5.45 14.07 4.77
N VAL A 195 -6.25 13.10 5.22
CA VAL A 195 -5.95 12.35 6.46
C VAL A 195 -4.58 11.67 6.36
N SER A 196 -4.29 11.03 5.21
CA SER A 196 -3.00 10.39 4.96
C SER A 196 -1.85 11.39 4.83
N GLU A 197 -2.08 12.54 4.18
CA GLU A 197 -1.10 13.63 4.08
C GLU A 197 -0.70 14.15 5.47
N HIS A 198 -1.67 14.32 6.38
CA HIS A 198 -1.38 14.71 7.75
C HIS A 198 -0.55 13.67 8.50
N LEU A 199 -0.78 12.37 8.29
CA LEU A 199 0.07 11.32 8.86
C LEU A 199 1.51 11.38 8.31
N LEU A 200 1.68 11.67 7.01
CA LEU A 200 3.01 11.88 6.42
C LEU A 200 3.72 13.07 7.07
N ASN A 201 3.03 14.20 7.25
CA ASN A 201 3.59 15.39 7.90
C ASN A 201 4.04 15.06 9.34
N VAL A 202 3.24 14.31 10.10
CA VAL A 202 3.62 13.84 11.44
C VAL A 202 4.89 12.98 11.38
N ALA A 203 5.00 12.05 10.44
CA ALA A 203 6.19 11.20 10.32
C ALA A 203 7.45 12.00 9.96
N GLU A 204 7.32 12.99 9.07
CA GLU A 204 8.42 13.88 8.68
C GLU A 204 8.86 14.78 9.83
N GLU A 205 7.92 15.41 10.54
CA GLU A 205 8.21 16.20 11.75
C GLU A 205 8.90 15.35 12.81
N LEU A 206 8.38 14.14 13.07
CA LEU A 206 8.95 13.22 14.03
C LEU A 206 10.41 12.86 13.73
N ALA A 207 10.76 12.69 12.46
CA ALA A 207 12.13 12.43 12.05
C ALA A 207 13.07 13.60 12.38
N LEU A 208 12.57 14.84 12.31
CA LEU A 208 13.32 16.04 12.70
C LEU A 208 13.44 16.15 14.24
N VAL A 209 12.33 15.95 14.96
CA VAL A 209 12.30 16.03 16.43
C VAL A 209 13.18 14.98 17.08
N ALA A 210 13.26 13.79 16.48
CA ALA A 210 14.13 12.71 16.97
C ALA A 210 15.62 13.08 16.93
N GLU A 211 16.04 13.89 15.95
CA GLU A 211 17.42 14.40 15.89
C GLU A 211 17.67 15.46 16.98
N ALA A 212 16.61 16.10 17.50
CA ALA A 212 16.62 17.08 18.59
C ALA A 212 16.26 16.49 19.98
N ALA A 213 16.25 15.16 20.13
CA ALA A 213 15.99 14.44 21.39
C ALA A 213 14.60 14.65 22.04
N PHE A 214 13.57 15.01 21.27
CA PHE A 214 12.17 15.08 21.75
C PHE A 214 11.91 16.08 22.89
N VAL A 215 12.56 17.24 22.87
CA VAL A 215 12.33 18.30 23.86
C VAL A 215 11.93 19.59 23.16
N GLY A 216 10.96 20.32 23.75
CA GLY A 216 10.60 21.67 23.33
C GLY A 216 9.34 21.74 22.46
N GLU A 217 9.19 22.88 21.80
CA GLU A 217 8.03 23.25 20.97
C GLU A 217 7.82 22.25 19.81
N GLU A 218 8.91 21.65 19.32
CA GLU A 218 8.91 20.61 18.29
C GLU A 218 8.06 19.39 18.66
N ALA A 219 8.18 18.93 19.92
CA ALA A 219 7.42 17.76 20.38
C ALA A 219 5.93 18.10 20.60
N GLU A 220 5.64 19.33 21.04
CA GLU A 220 4.25 19.82 21.16
C GLU A 220 3.57 19.90 19.78
N ARG A 221 4.26 20.42 18.77
CA ARG A 221 3.75 20.47 17.38
C ARG A 221 3.39 19.09 16.83
N VAL A 222 4.22 18.07 17.07
CA VAL A 222 3.91 16.68 16.67
C VAL A 222 2.62 16.19 17.32
N LEU A 223 2.42 16.46 18.62
CA LEU A 223 1.22 16.05 19.34
C LEU A 223 -0.04 16.79 18.86
N GLU A 224 0.08 18.09 18.55
CA GLU A 224 -0.99 18.89 17.96
C GLU A 224 -1.38 18.39 16.56
N THR A 225 -0.41 18.07 15.72
CA THR A 225 -0.66 17.52 14.38
C THR A 225 -1.34 16.15 14.48
N ILE A 226 -0.97 15.31 15.46
CA ILE A 226 -1.68 14.05 15.72
C ILE A 226 -3.14 14.29 16.12
N ASP A 227 -3.42 15.26 17.00
CA ASP A 227 -4.79 15.59 17.39
C ASP A 227 -5.62 16.11 16.20
N ARG A 228 -4.97 16.82 15.26
CA ARG A 228 -5.60 17.26 14.01
C ARG A 228 -6.03 16.10 13.11
N ILE A 229 -5.29 15.00 13.05
CA ILE A 229 -5.68 13.82 12.25
C ILE A 229 -7.06 13.29 12.64
N GLY A 230 -7.38 13.28 13.94
CA GLY A 230 -8.72 12.87 14.41
C GLY A 230 -9.84 13.80 13.91
N TYR A 231 -9.57 15.10 13.78
CA TYR A 231 -10.53 16.03 13.19
C TYR A 231 -10.72 15.79 11.68
N GLU A 232 -9.63 15.52 10.96
CA GLU A 232 -9.67 15.27 9.51
C GLU A 232 -10.36 13.93 9.18
N GLU A 233 -10.17 12.89 10.02
CA GLU A 233 -10.91 11.63 9.95
C GLU A 233 -12.41 11.89 10.16
N TRP A 234 -12.79 12.64 11.20
CA TRP A 234 -14.19 13.01 11.44
C TRP A 234 -14.82 13.77 10.26
N GLN A 235 -14.05 14.62 9.57
CA GLN A 235 -14.50 15.25 8.32
C GLN A 235 -14.76 14.22 7.22
N ALA A 236 -13.84 13.27 7.01
CA ALA A 236 -13.97 12.21 6.00
C ALA A 236 -15.24 11.41 6.23
N ASP A 237 -15.48 11.05 7.49
CA ASP A 237 -16.63 10.33 8.00
C ASP A 237 -17.96 11.09 7.74
N ARG A 238 -17.93 12.42 7.89
CA ARG A 238 -19.08 13.29 7.56
C ARG A 238 -19.35 13.35 6.05
N LEU A 239 -18.31 13.40 5.23
CA LEU A 239 -18.44 13.43 3.76
C LEU A 239 -18.89 12.08 3.22
N GLN A 240 -18.41 10.96 3.77
CA GLN A 240 -18.92 9.63 3.48
C GLN A 240 -20.43 9.54 3.75
N ARG A 241 -20.88 9.99 4.93
CA ARG A 241 -22.32 10.03 5.27
C ARG A 241 -23.13 10.89 4.31
N LYS A 242 -22.58 12.03 3.89
CA LYS A 242 -23.22 12.92 2.90
C LYS A 242 -23.40 12.19 1.57
N PHE A 243 -22.33 11.62 1.03
CA PHE A 243 -22.33 10.87 -0.22
C PHE A 243 -23.28 9.66 -0.18
N ALA A 244 -23.20 8.84 0.86
CA ALA A 244 -24.06 7.66 1.03
C ALA A 244 -25.55 8.07 1.14
N ARG A 245 -25.88 9.10 1.93
CA ARG A 245 -27.25 9.59 2.06
C ARG A 245 -27.78 10.11 0.73
N HIS A 246 -26.96 10.79 -0.05
CA HIS A 246 -27.34 11.25 -1.38
C HIS A 246 -27.65 10.05 -2.29
N ALA A 247 -26.80 9.02 -2.32
CA ALA A 247 -27.04 7.80 -3.08
C ALA A 247 -28.35 7.08 -2.69
N TYR A 248 -28.65 6.96 -1.39
CA TYR A 248 -29.91 6.35 -0.93
C TYR A 248 -31.14 7.19 -1.27
N ASN A 249 -31.04 8.52 -1.28
CA ASN A 249 -32.17 9.38 -1.66
C ASN A 249 -32.57 9.20 -3.13
N ILE A 250 -31.64 8.74 -3.97
CA ILE A 250 -31.85 8.50 -5.41
C ILE A 250 -31.92 7.01 -5.74
N GLU A 251 -32.10 6.14 -4.74
CA GLU A 251 -32.04 4.68 -4.90
C GLU A 251 -32.98 4.13 -5.97
N ALA A 252 -34.13 4.79 -6.21
CA ALA A 252 -35.07 4.42 -7.25
C ALA A 252 -34.49 4.53 -8.68
N GLN A 253 -33.39 5.28 -8.83
CA GLN A 253 -32.64 5.46 -10.08
C GLN A 253 -31.44 4.51 -10.20
N LEU A 254 -31.11 3.77 -9.13
CA LEU A 254 -29.94 2.90 -9.03
C LEU A 254 -30.35 1.44 -9.01
N ASP A 255 -29.66 0.58 -9.77
CA ASP A 255 -29.83 -0.86 -9.58
C ASP A 255 -29.19 -1.29 -8.24
N PRO A 256 -29.72 -2.35 -7.58
CA PRO A 256 -29.19 -2.81 -6.30
C PRO A 256 -27.69 -3.13 -6.31
N VAL A 257 -27.16 -3.61 -7.44
CA VAL A 257 -25.72 -3.92 -7.53
C VAL A 257 -24.91 -2.63 -7.54
N THR A 258 -25.38 -1.56 -8.19
CA THR A 258 -24.72 -0.24 -8.15
C THR A 258 -24.67 0.31 -6.74
N LEU A 259 -25.76 0.22 -5.98
CA LEU A 259 -25.77 0.61 -4.57
C LEU A 259 -24.77 -0.22 -3.73
N MET A 260 -24.70 -1.53 -3.97
CA MET A 260 -23.71 -2.40 -3.32
C MET A 260 -22.26 -1.99 -3.64
N PHE A 261 -21.97 -1.52 -4.87
CA PHE A 261 -20.63 -1.04 -5.23
C PHE A 261 -20.32 0.33 -4.62
N ILE A 262 -21.31 1.23 -4.56
CA ILE A 262 -21.19 2.50 -3.83
C ILE A 262 -20.83 2.23 -2.36
N ASP A 263 -21.51 1.29 -1.70
CA ASP A 263 -21.19 0.90 -0.32
C ASP A 263 -19.78 0.31 -0.18
N LYS A 264 -19.30 -0.44 -1.18
CA LYS A 264 -17.92 -0.94 -1.19
C LYS A 264 -16.91 0.19 -1.33
N TYR A 265 -17.13 1.16 -2.22
CA TYR A 265 -16.28 2.36 -2.35
C TYR A 265 -16.22 3.13 -1.02
N CYS A 266 -17.37 3.32 -0.38
CA CYS A 266 -17.43 3.92 0.95
C CYS A 266 -16.57 3.16 1.96
N ARG A 267 -16.72 1.85 2.04
CA ARG A 267 -16.01 1.01 3.03
C ARG A 267 -14.49 1.04 2.84
N THR A 268 -13.99 0.89 1.62
CA THR A 268 -12.55 0.85 1.35
C THR A 268 -11.90 2.21 1.57
N LEU A 269 -12.51 3.31 1.10
CA LEU A 269 -12.01 4.66 1.36
C LEU A 269 -12.03 5.02 2.85
N SER A 270 -13.07 4.62 3.57
CA SER A 270 -13.15 4.86 5.02
C SER A 270 -12.10 4.06 5.79
N ALA A 271 -11.73 2.87 5.31
CA ALA A 271 -10.66 2.07 5.91
C ALA A 271 -9.32 2.82 5.87
N VAL A 272 -8.99 3.47 4.75
CA VAL A 272 -7.78 4.31 4.60
C VAL A 272 -7.70 5.39 5.69
N ALA A 273 -8.77 6.19 5.86
CA ALA A 273 -8.81 7.25 6.86
C ALA A 273 -8.72 6.70 8.30
N ASN A 274 -9.45 5.62 8.57
CA ASN A 274 -9.43 4.95 9.87
C ASN A 274 -8.05 4.36 10.21
N ASP A 275 -7.37 3.74 9.25
CA ASP A 275 -6.03 3.20 9.46
C ASP A 275 -4.99 4.29 9.69
N ALA A 276 -5.11 5.42 8.99
CA ALA A 276 -4.27 6.59 9.23
C ALA A 276 -4.47 7.16 10.65
N GLU A 277 -5.73 7.29 11.10
CA GLU A 277 -6.04 7.75 12.45
C GLU A 277 -5.55 6.76 13.52
N ARG A 278 -5.72 5.45 13.30
CA ARG A 278 -5.18 4.40 14.18
C ARG A 278 -3.67 4.48 14.29
N ALA A 279 -2.96 4.66 13.17
CA ALA A 279 -1.51 4.82 13.16
C ALA A 279 -1.08 6.06 13.96
N ALA A 280 -1.76 7.19 13.78
CA ALA A 280 -1.48 8.43 14.50
C ALA A 280 -1.71 8.31 16.02
N LYS A 281 -2.83 7.70 16.44
CA LYS A 281 -3.14 7.44 17.86
C LYS A 281 -2.08 6.53 18.48
N TYR A 282 -1.70 5.47 17.77
CA TYR A 282 -0.64 4.57 18.23
C TYR A 282 0.69 5.30 18.39
N LEU A 283 1.02 6.20 17.46
CA LEU A 283 2.22 7.02 17.55
C LEU A 283 2.22 7.93 18.79
N ARG A 284 1.07 8.53 19.14
CA ARG A 284 0.89 9.30 20.38
C ARG A 284 1.20 8.47 21.62
N ASP A 285 0.75 7.21 21.63
CA ASP A 285 0.91 6.32 22.78
C ASP A 285 2.36 5.88 22.99
N ILE A 286 3.17 5.80 21.93
CA ILE A 286 4.59 5.40 22.04
C ILE A 286 5.55 6.57 22.30
N ILE A 287 5.09 7.81 22.10
CA ILE A 287 5.90 9.04 22.34
C ILE A 287 5.69 9.59 23.76
N LYS A 288 4.54 9.31 24.39
CA LYS A 288 4.23 9.71 25.77
C LYS A 288 4.94 8.85 26.81
#